data_AF-A0A968X6P2-F1
#
_entry.id   AF-A0A968X6P2-F1
#
_cell.length_a   1.000
_cell.length_b   1.000
_cell.length_c   1.000
_cell.angle_alpha   90.00
_cell.angle_beta   90.00
_cell.angle_gamma   90.00
#
_symmetry.space_group_name_H-M   'P 1'
#
loop_
_entity.id
_entity.type
_entity.pdbx_description
1 polymer ?
#
loop_
_entity_poly.entity_id
_entity_poly.type
_entity_poly.pdbx_seq_one_letter_code
_entity_poly.pdbx_strand_id
1 'polypeptide(L)'
;MDDPVDIITVKGFDPEGDPEIQVMADGSLYLVFNFIPPSWAEDNPDEFDDFDEQLSEAIELPVEWEDREVFFIEQPEEDTCDRIRSFLATYRSQ
;
A
#
# COMPACT_ATOMS: atom_id res chain seq x y z
N MET A 1 9.98 -3.95 14.93
CA MET A 1 10.34 -3.54 13.57
C MET A 1 11.70 -2.90 13.62
N ASP A 2 12.62 -3.38 12.78
CA ASP A 2 13.82 -2.65 12.42
C ASP A 2 13.42 -1.38 11.63
N ASP A 3 14.32 -0.40 11.57
CA ASP A 3 14.11 0.78 10.73
C ASP A 3 14.18 0.40 9.24
N PRO A 4 13.35 1.00 8.36
CA PRO A 4 13.44 0.75 6.93
C PRO A 4 14.77 1.25 6.36
N VAL A 5 15.32 0.52 5.38
CA VAL A 5 16.56 0.88 4.70
C VAL A 5 16.31 1.86 3.54
N ASP A 6 15.09 1.90 3.02
CA ASP A 6 14.63 2.89 2.05
C ASP A 6 13.13 3.20 2.26
N ILE A 7 12.73 4.43 1.94
CA ILE A 7 11.33 4.87 2.04
C ILE A 7 10.94 5.57 0.74
N ILE A 8 9.86 5.09 0.15
CA ILE A 8 9.34 5.55 -1.13
C ILE A 8 7.92 6.08 -0.92
N THR A 9 7.75 7.40 -0.96
CA THR A 9 6.40 8.01 -0.96
C THR A 9 5.69 7.74 -2.28
N VAL A 10 4.46 7.22 -2.22
CA VAL A 10 3.58 7.01 -3.39
C VAL A 10 2.61 8.18 -3.48
N LYS A 11 2.82 9.03 -4.49
CA LYS A 11 2.07 10.29 -4.62
C LYS A 11 0.76 10.12 -5.38
N GLY A 12 -0.26 10.82 -4.91
CA GLY A 12 -1.55 10.98 -5.60
C GLY A 12 -2.62 9.99 -5.15
N PHE A 13 -2.37 9.20 -4.12
CA PHE A 13 -3.38 8.33 -3.53
C PHE A 13 -4.28 9.09 -2.57
N ASP A 14 -3.70 9.87 -1.65
CA ASP A 14 -4.43 10.67 -0.66
C ASP A 14 -3.86 12.10 -0.61
N PRO A 15 -4.66 13.15 -0.92
CA PRO A 15 -4.18 14.53 -0.87
C PRO A 15 -3.75 15.01 0.52
N GLU A 16 -4.17 14.33 1.60
CA GLU A 16 -3.87 14.71 2.99
C GLU A 16 -2.87 13.77 3.67
N GLY A 17 -2.50 12.67 3.02
CA GLY A 17 -1.61 11.67 3.62
C GLY A 17 -1.19 10.56 2.67
N ASP A 18 -0.44 10.90 1.63
CA ASP A 18 0.12 9.93 0.67
C ASP A 18 0.83 8.76 1.41
N PRO A 19 0.62 7.51 0.98
CA PRO A 19 1.23 6.34 1.60
C PRO A 19 2.72 6.21 1.26
N GLU A 20 3.39 5.35 2.01
CA GLU A 20 4.81 5.06 1.90
C GLU A 20 5.05 3.56 1.69
N ILE A 21 5.94 3.22 0.77
CA ILE A 21 6.53 1.89 0.68
C ILE A 21 7.85 1.92 1.45
N GLN A 22 7.92 1.14 2.52
CA GLN A 22 9.10 0.97 3.35
C GLN A 22 9.80 -0.32 2.94
N VAL A 23 11.05 -0.20 2.48
CA VAL A 23 11.89 -1.34 2.09
C VAL A 23 12.70 -1.78 3.30
N MET A 24 12.61 -3.06 3.64
CA MET A 24 13.28 -3.63 4.81
C MET A 24 14.63 -4.22 4.44
N ALA A 25 15.52 -4.36 5.42
CA ALA A 25 16.87 -4.91 5.22
C ALA A 25 16.87 -6.38 4.76
N ASP A 26 15.81 -7.13 5.05
CA ASP A 26 15.61 -8.51 4.63
C ASP A 26 14.99 -8.64 3.22
N GLY A 27 14.65 -7.52 2.59
CA GLY A 27 14.05 -7.45 1.26
C GLY A 27 12.52 -7.47 1.25
N SER A 28 11.86 -7.58 2.40
CA SER A 28 10.41 -7.44 2.50
C SER A 28 9.96 -5.97 2.35
N LEU A 29 8.66 -5.78 2.08
CA LEU A 29 8.06 -4.44 1.97
C LEU A 29 6.92 -4.26 2.98
N TYR A 30 6.83 -3.06 3.51
CA TYR A 30 5.62 -2.54 4.14
C TYR A 30 5.03 -1.42 3.30
N LEU A 31 3.74 -1.53 2.98
CA LEU A 31 2.96 -0.42 2.46
C LEU A 31 2.18 0.19 3.63
N VAL A 32 2.53 1.43 3.99
CA VAL A 32 2.02 2.13 5.16
C VAL A 32 1.20 3.34 4.70
N PHE A 33 -0.04 3.41 5.14
CA PHE A 33 -0.93 4.53 4.89
C PHE A 33 -0.98 5.46 6.10
N ASN A 34 -1.25 6.75 5.87
CA ASN A 34 -1.58 7.65 6.98
C ASN A 34 -3.02 7.44 7.46
N PHE A 35 -3.94 7.10 6.54
CA PHE A 35 -5.35 6.87 6.81
C PHE A 35 -5.92 5.79 5.88
N ILE A 36 -6.73 4.88 6.44
CA ILE A 36 -7.59 3.95 5.70
C ILE A 36 -9.01 4.00 6.31
N PRO A 37 -10.06 4.42 5.59
CA PRO A 37 -10.03 4.89 4.20
C PRO A 37 -9.23 6.20 4.06
N PRO A 38 -8.75 6.53 2.84
CA PRO A 38 -8.11 7.81 2.55
C PRO A 38 -9.09 8.97 2.67
N SER A 39 -8.56 10.19 2.79
CA SER A 39 -9.37 11.38 3.12
C SER A 39 -10.47 11.72 2.10
N TRP A 40 -10.32 11.27 0.85
CA TRP A 40 -11.35 11.44 -0.19
C TRP A 40 -12.46 10.39 -0.16
N ALA A 41 -12.32 9.32 0.64
CA ALA A 41 -13.26 8.20 0.75
C ALA A 41 -13.81 8.00 2.18
N GLU A 42 -13.68 8.99 3.06
CA GLU A 42 -14.16 8.90 4.45
C GLU A 42 -15.66 8.55 4.57
N ASP A 43 -16.46 8.91 3.56
CA ASP A 43 -17.90 8.62 3.52
C ASP A 43 -18.24 7.17 3.10
N ASN A 44 -17.30 6.43 2.52
CA ASN A 44 -17.49 5.04 2.05
C ASN A 44 -16.36 4.11 2.55
N PRO A 45 -16.22 3.92 3.88
CA PRO A 45 -15.15 3.10 4.44
C PRO A 45 -15.20 1.63 4.00
N ASP A 46 -16.41 1.12 3.73
CA ASP A 46 -16.64 -0.28 3.35
C ASP A 46 -15.98 -0.66 2.01
N GLU A 47 -15.61 0.31 1.15
CA GLU A 47 -14.89 0.08 -0.11
C GLU A 47 -13.42 -0.37 0.09
N PHE A 48 -12.93 -0.35 1.33
CA PHE A 48 -11.58 -0.72 1.71
C PHE A 48 -11.53 -1.98 2.59
N ASP A 49 -12.66 -2.63 2.86
CA ASP A 49 -12.76 -3.82 3.71
C ASP A 49 -12.05 -5.06 3.11
N ASP A 50 -11.76 -5.05 1.82
CA ASP A 50 -11.04 -6.08 1.06
C ASP A 50 -9.81 -5.50 0.33
N PHE A 51 -9.25 -4.40 0.84
CA PHE A 51 -8.16 -3.69 0.18
C PHE A 51 -6.89 -4.56 0.01
N ASP A 52 -6.62 -5.46 0.95
CA ASP A 52 -5.54 -6.45 0.85
C ASP A 52 -5.75 -7.40 -0.34
N GLU A 53 -6.97 -7.87 -0.56
CA GLU A 53 -7.33 -8.71 -1.71
C GLU A 53 -7.18 -7.93 -3.03
N GLN A 54 -7.66 -6.69 -3.07
CA GLN A 54 -7.53 -5.81 -4.23
C GLN A 54 -6.05 -5.52 -4.56
N LEU A 55 -5.24 -5.22 -3.54
CA LEU A 55 -3.81 -4.96 -3.69
C LEU A 55 -3.07 -6.22 -4.15
N SER A 56 -3.37 -7.37 -3.54
CA SER A 56 -2.81 -8.68 -3.87
C SER A 56 -3.08 -9.05 -5.33
N GLU A 57 -4.31 -8.84 -5.82
CA GLU A 57 -4.65 -9.04 -7.23
C GLU A 57 -3.87 -8.09 -8.14
N ALA A 58 -3.74 -6.82 -7.76
CA ALA A 58 -3.06 -5.82 -8.58
C ALA A 58 -1.54 -6.02 -8.70
N ILE A 59 -0.88 -6.56 -7.67
CA ILE A 59 0.56 -6.81 -7.67
C ILE A 59 0.94 -8.26 -7.99
N GLU A 60 -0.05 -9.15 -8.06
CA GLU A 60 0.09 -10.60 -8.28
C GLU A 60 0.92 -11.30 -7.21
N LEU A 61 0.88 -10.82 -5.96
CA LEU A 61 1.64 -11.36 -4.82
C LEU A 61 0.76 -11.42 -3.57
N PRO A 62 1.02 -12.37 -2.65
CA PRO A 62 0.37 -12.38 -1.35
C PRO A 62 0.64 -11.07 -0.60
N VAL A 63 -0.43 -10.49 -0.05
CA VAL A 63 -0.40 -9.33 0.84
C VAL A 63 -0.96 -9.78 2.18
N GLU A 64 -0.23 -9.49 3.25
CA GLU A 64 -0.71 -9.70 4.61
C GLU A 64 -1.20 -8.39 5.20
N TRP A 65 -2.44 -8.36 5.68
CA TRP A 65 -2.99 -7.19 6.37
C TRP A 65 -2.60 -7.23 7.85
N GLU A 66 -1.50 -6.57 8.22
CA GLU A 66 -0.95 -6.62 9.58
C GLU A 66 -1.68 -5.67 10.54
N ASP A 67 -2.05 -4.48 10.08
CA ASP A 67 -2.83 -3.49 10.82
C ASP A 67 -3.68 -2.67 9.85
N ARG A 68 -4.66 -1.92 10.35
CA ARG A 68 -5.62 -1.15 9.53
C ARG A 68 -4.93 -0.34 8.42
N GLU A 69 -3.83 0.33 8.72
CA GLU A 69 -3.06 1.14 7.76
C GLU A 69 -1.75 0.47 7.27
N VAL A 70 -1.50 -0.81 7.58
CA VAL A 70 -0.22 -1.48 7.31
C VAL A 70 -0.42 -2.81 6.59
N PHE A 71 0.15 -2.89 5.39
CA PHE A 71 0.13 -4.08 4.54
C PHE A 71 1.55 -4.58 4.32
N PHE A 72 1.76 -5.89 4.46
CA PHE A 72 3.07 -6.53 4.40
C PHE A 72 3.19 -7.44 3.17
N ILE A 73 4.35 -7.39 2.52
CA ILE A 73 4.71 -8.23 1.38
C ILE A 73 6.04 -8.89 1.69
N GLU A 74 6.00 -10.19 2.02
CA GLU A 74 7.18 -10.94 2.48
C GLU A 74 8.24 -11.10 1.38
N GLN A 75 7.80 -11.37 0.14
CA GLN A 75 8.67 -11.72 -0.99
C GLN A 75 8.32 -10.90 -2.23
N PRO A 76 8.69 -9.61 -2.28
CA PRO A 76 8.43 -8.78 -3.45
C PRO A 76 9.26 -9.20 -4.67
N GLU A 77 8.72 -8.97 -5.86
CA GLU A 77 9.44 -9.00 -7.13
C GLU A 77 10.12 -7.65 -7.39
N GLU A 78 11.09 -7.60 -8.33
CA GLU A 78 11.84 -6.37 -8.64
C GLU A 78 10.94 -5.20 -9.06
N ASP A 79 9.77 -5.46 -9.64
CA ASP A 79 8.81 -4.45 -10.11
C ASP A 79 7.62 -4.24 -9.17
N THR A 80 7.57 -4.90 -8.00
CA THR A 80 6.44 -4.78 -7.06
C THR A 80 6.18 -3.33 -6.65
N CYS A 81 7.22 -2.53 -6.40
CA CYS A 81 7.06 -1.11 -6.05
C CYS A 81 6.37 -0.31 -7.17
N ASP A 82 6.65 -0.62 -8.44
CA ASP A 82 6.04 0.07 -9.58
C ASP A 82 4.61 -0.41 -9.82
N ARG A 83 4.30 -1.69 -9.55
CA ARG A 83 2.92 -2.21 -9.55
C ARG A 83 2.08 -1.53 -8.45
N ILE A 84 2.59 -1.43 -7.23
CA ILE A 84 1.92 -0.71 -6.11
C ILE A 84 1.64 0.75 -6.52
N ARG A 85 2.65 1.46 -7.03
CA ARG A 85 2.48 2.86 -7.50
C ARG A 85 1.40 2.98 -8.57
N SER A 86 1.40 2.07 -9.53
CA SER A 86 0.44 2.09 -10.64
C SER A 86 -0.98 1.85 -10.15
N PHE A 87 -1.18 0.85 -9.28
CA PHE A 87 -2.47 0.54 -8.66
C PHE A 87 -3.02 1.74 -7.87
N LEU A 88 -2.23 2.29 -6.96
CA LEU A 88 -2.65 3.42 -6.11
C LEU A 88 -2.94 4.69 -6.94
N ALA A 89 -2.17 4.94 -8.00
CA ALA A 89 -2.38 6.10 -8.87
C ALA A 89 -3.70 6.01 -9.66
N THR A 90 -4.19 4.79 -9.95
CA THR A 90 -5.44 4.59 -10.70
C THR A 90 -6.63 4.22 -9.82
N TYR A 91 -6.44 3.99 -8.51
CA TYR A 91 -7.47 3.50 -7.59
C TYR A 91 -8.75 4.33 -7.62
N ARG A 92 -8.64 5.67 -7.60
CA ARG A 92 -9.79 6.60 -7.66
C ARG A 92 -10.56 6.54 -9.00
N SER A 93 -9.96 6.01 -10.05
CA SER A 93 -10.56 5.98 -11.40
C SER A 93 -11.17 4.63 -11.78
N GLN A 94 -11.18 3.65 -10.86
CA GLN A 94 -11.79 2.34 -11.08
C GLN A 94 -13.32 2.38 -10.90
#